data_AF-A0A4S1WEQ0-F1
#
_entry.id   AF-A0A4S1WEQ0-F1
#
_cell.length_a   1.000
_cell.length_b   1.000
_cell.length_c   1.000
_cell.angle_alpha   90.00
_cell.angle_beta   90.00
_cell.angle_gamma   90.00
#
_symmetry.space_group_name_H-M   'P 1'
#
loop_
_entity.id
_entity.type
_entity.pdbx_description
1 polymer ?
#
loop_
_entity_poly.entity_id
_entity_poly.type
_entity_poly.pdbx_seq_one_letter_code
_entity_poly.pdbx_strand_id
1 'polypeptide(L)'
;MAGITLLTADATLSSLAVAYDVAEKVTASAIAAWLAASFIPISSSALIWMMERRVDPRWRWLPHLLFIPAAIAVVRVGSSVYLRETGLLPDSMMTDFTLLAATGYLLLALVVHLGAFVAAAARATHKPNGG
;
A
#
# COMPACT_ATOMS: atom_id res chain seq x y z
N MET A 1 8.58 -1.80 -11.57
CA MET A 1 7.40 -2.42 -10.93
C MET A 1 7.57 -3.93 -10.71
N ALA A 2 7.88 -4.74 -11.75
CA ALA A 2 8.05 -6.19 -11.60
C ALA A 2 9.05 -6.62 -10.50
N GLY A 3 10.22 -5.97 -10.39
CA GLY A 3 11.22 -6.30 -9.36
C GLY A 3 10.81 -6.00 -7.92
N ILE A 4 10.05 -4.92 -7.69
CA ILE A 4 9.51 -4.59 -6.37
C ILE A 4 8.46 -5.63 -5.98
N THR A 5 7.55 -5.96 -6.91
CA THR A 5 6.51 -6.99 -6.69
C THR A 5 7.09 -8.35 -6.32
N LEU A 6 8.22 -8.75 -6.94
CA LEU A 6 8.94 -9.99 -6.61
C LEU A 6 9.59 -9.95 -5.21
N LEU A 7 10.24 -8.83 -4.85
CA LEU A 7 10.84 -8.66 -3.52
C LEU A 7 9.80 -8.59 -2.40
N THR A 8 8.66 -7.97 -2.66
CA THR A 8 7.55 -7.88 -1.69
C THR A 8 6.74 -9.17 -1.62
N ALA A 9 6.68 -9.97 -2.69
CA ALA A 9 5.96 -11.23 -2.69
C ALA A 9 6.58 -12.24 -1.71
N ASP A 10 7.90 -12.36 -1.69
CA ASP A 10 8.62 -13.27 -0.79
C ASP A 10 8.42 -12.91 0.69
N ALA A 11 8.53 -11.61 1.01
CA ALA A 11 8.27 -11.12 2.37
C ALA A 11 6.79 -11.24 2.78
N THR A 12 5.85 -11.07 1.82
CA THR A 12 4.41 -11.24 2.10
C THR A 12 4.04 -12.71 2.28
N LEU A 13 4.63 -13.62 1.49
CA LEU A 13 4.44 -15.07 1.63
C LEU A 13 5.09 -15.60 2.91
N SER A 14 6.29 -15.11 3.25
CA SER A 14 6.97 -15.47 4.49
C SER A 14 6.18 -15.04 5.72
N SER A 15 5.64 -13.82 5.74
CA SER A 15 4.77 -13.37 6.84
C SER A 15 3.48 -14.19 6.96
N LEU A 16 2.90 -14.62 5.83
CA LEU A 16 1.75 -15.53 5.82
C LEU A 16 2.10 -16.93 6.36
N ALA A 17 3.28 -17.44 6.01
CA ALA A 17 3.75 -18.75 6.47
C ALA A 17 3.96 -18.76 8.00
N VAL A 18 4.61 -17.72 8.54
CA VAL A 18 4.77 -17.58 10.00
C VAL A 18 3.41 -17.35 10.68
N ALA A 19 2.49 -16.62 10.05
CA ALA A 19 1.14 -16.47 10.58
C ALA A 19 0.39 -17.81 10.66
N TYR A 20 0.54 -18.68 9.66
CA TYR A 20 -0.04 -20.02 9.67
C TYR A 20 0.54 -20.91 10.77
N ASP A 21 1.81 -20.72 11.12
CA ASP A 21 2.51 -21.54 12.13
C ASP A 21 2.21 -21.08 13.56
N VAL A 22 1.85 -19.80 13.75
CA VAL A 22 1.76 -19.17 15.09
C VAL A 22 0.34 -18.71 15.44
N ALA A 23 -0.55 -18.48 14.47
CA ALA A 23 -1.91 -18.03 14.75
C ALA A 23 -2.81 -19.21 15.14
N GLU A 24 -3.67 -18.98 16.13
CA GLU A 24 -4.62 -19.98 16.62
C GLU A 24 -5.64 -20.35 15.53
N LYS A 25 -5.96 -19.40 14.63
CA LYS A 25 -6.78 -19.59 13.41
C LYS A 25 -6.35 -18.62 12.31
N VAL A 26 -6.15 -19.12 11.09
CA VAL A 26 -6.01 -18.28 9.89
C VAL A 26 -7.28 -18.40 9.05
N THR A 27 -8.09 -17.34 9.04
CA THR A 27 -9.31 -17.27 8.22
C THR A 27 -9.01 -16.71 6.84
N ALA A 28 -9.84 -17.05 5.84
CA ALA A 28 -9.72 -16.48 4.50
C ALA A 28 -9.88 -14.94 4.52
N SER A 29 -10.67 -14.40 5.45
CA SER A 29 -10.82 -12.97 5.72
C SER A 29 -9.53 -12.35 6.23
N ALA A 30 -8.78 -13.00 7.13
CA ALA A 30 -7.48 -12.53 7.58
C ALA A 30 -6.48 -12.42 6.42
N ILE A 31 -6.39 -13.47 5.60
CA ILE A 31 -5.51 -13.48 4.42
C ILE A 31 -5.89 -12.36 3.45
N ALA A 32 -7.19 -12.21 3.16
CA ALA A 32 -7.68 -11.14 2.28
C ALA A 32 -7.37 -9.75 2.84
N ALA A 33 -7.52 -9.54 4.15
CA ALA A 33 -7.22 -8.28 4.82
C ALA A 33 -5.72 -7.95 4.80
N TRP A 34 -4.86 -8.95 4.96
CA TRP A 34 -3.40 -8.79 4.86
C TRP A 34 -2.95 -8.46 3.44
N LEU A 35 -3.46 -9.19 2.44
CA LEU A 35 -3.19 -8.89 1.04
C LEU A 35 -3.71 -7.50 0.67
N ALA A 36 -4.86 -7.11 1.20
CA ALA A 36 -5.42 -5.77 1.01
C ALA A 36 -4.49 -4.69 1.57
N ALA A 37 -4.03 -4.83 2.82
CA ALA A 37 -3.10 -3.89 3.45
C ALA A 37 -1.77 -3.77 2.67
N SER A 38 -1.23 -4.88 2.18
CA SER A 38 0.09 -4.91 1.53
C SER A 38 0.04 -4.44 0.06
N PHE A 39 -0.96 -4.87 -0.71
CA PHE A 39 -0.97 -4.65 -2.17
C PHE A 39 -1.84 -3.49 -2.62
N ILE A 40 -2.98 -3.19 -1.96
CA ILE A 40 -3.89 -2.12 -2.42
C ILE A 40 -3.18 -0.77 -2.51
N PRO A 41 -2.37 -0.31 -1.54
CA PRO A 41 -1.64 0.96 -1.66
C PRO A 41 -0.70 0.99 -2.87
N ILE A 42 -0.01 -0.10 -3.16
CA ILE A 42 0.94 -0.19 -4.29
C ILE A 42 0.17 -0.19 -5.62
N SER A 43 -0.86 -1.02 -5.73
CA SER A 43 -1.68 -1.13 -6.94
C SER A 43 -2.45 0.16 -7.23
N SER A 44 -3.04 0.78 -6.21
CA SER A 44 -3.76 2.06 -6.37
C SER A 44 -2.82 3.21 -6.76
N SER A 45 -1.59 3.24 -6.23
CA SER A 45 -0.56 4.20 -6.66
C SER A 45 -0.25 4.06 -8.16
N ALA A 46 -0.05 2.82 -8.63
CA ALA A 46 0.18 2.54 -10.05
C ALA A 46 -1.02 2.92 -10.93
N LEU A 47 -2.23 2.63 -10.45
CA LEU A 47 -3.47 2.88 -11.16
C LEU A 47 -3.72 4.39 -11.31
N ILE A 48 -3.48 5.17 -10.25
CA ILE A 48 -3.55 6.64 -10.29
C ILE A 48 -2.58 7.18 -11.35
N TRP A 49 -1.35 6.66 -11.41
CA TRP A 49 -0.37 7.08 -12.40
C TRP A 49 -0.77 6.73 -13.85
N MET A 50 -1.37 5.56 -14.07
CA MET A 50 -1.90 5.18 -15.39
C MET A 50 -3.10 6.06 -15.80
N MET A 51 -3.98 6.38 -14.84
CA MET A 51 -5.16 7.21 -15.06
C MET A 51 -4.84 8.70 -15.16
N GLU A 52 -3.70 9.17 -14.64
CA GLU A 52 -3.24 10.57 -14.70
C GLU A 52 -3.30 11.12 -16.14
N ARG A 53 -3.00 10.29 -17.14
CA ARG A 53 -3.06 10.67 -18.56
C ARG A 53 -4.47 10.99 -19.07
N ARG A 54 -5.50 10.40 -18.45
CA ARG A 54 -6.92 10.57 -18.81
C ARG A 54 -7.61 11.67 -18.01
N VAL A 55 -7.01 12.11 -16.90
CA VAL A 55 -7.55 13.17 -16.06
C VAL A 55 -7.13 14.53 -16.60
N ASP A 56 -8.08 15.46 -16.58
CA ASP A 56 -7.89 16.85 -16.99
C ASP A 56 -6.69 17.48 -16.26
N PRO A 57 -5.78 18.21 -16.95
CA PRO A 57 -4.54 18.71 -16.33
C PRO A 57 -4.75 19.56 -15.08
N ARG A 58 -5.90 20.24 -14.97
CA ARG A 58 -6.29 21.06 -13.81
C ARG A 58 -6.59 20.23 -12.55
N TRP A 59 -6.98 18.97 -12.72
CA TRP A 59 -7.40 18.07 -11.64
C TRP A 59 -6.42 16.92 -11.39
N ARG A 60 -5.31 16.84 -12.14
CA ARG A 60 -4.32 15.74 -12.04
C ARG A 60 -3.71 15.56 -10.65
N TRP A 61 -3.61 16.63 -9.85
CA TRP A 61 -3.05 16.59 -8.50
C TRP A 61 -4.03 16.02 -7.45
N LEU A 62 -5.35 16.08 -7.71
CA LEU A 62 -6.37 15.69 -6.74
C LEU A 62 -6.32 14.19 -6.39
N PRO A 63 -6.19 13.24 -7.34
CA PRO A 63 -6.03 11.82 -7.03
C PRO A 63 -4.80 11.53 -6.15
N HIS A 64 -3.71 12.28 -6.36
CA HIS A 64 -2.48 12.10 -5.58
C HIS A 64 -2.64 12.55 -4.11
N LEU A 65 -3.42 13.61 -3.87
CA LEU A 65 -3.72 14.03 -2.50
C LEU A 65 -4.67 13.08 -1.79
N LEU A 66 -5.68 12.57 -2.50
CA LEU A 66 -6.64 11.62 -1.94
C LEU A 66 -6.01 10.24 -1.68
N PHE A 67 -4.93 9.91 -2.39
CA PHE A 67 -4.20 8.65 -2.21
C PHE A 67 -3.65 8.48 -0.79
N ILE A 68 -3.02 9.51 -0.22
CA ILE A 68 -2.34 9.42 1.08
C ILE A 68 -3.31 9.00 2.20
N PRO A 69 -4.44 9.70 2.45
CA PRO A 69 -5.38 9.29 3.49
C PRO A 69 -6.06 7.95 3.16
N ALA A 70 -6.31 7.65 1.88
CA ALA A 70 -6.89 6.36 1.47
C ALA A 70 -5.94 5.19 1.76
N ALA A 71 -4.66 5.32 1.42
CA ALA A 71 -3.65 4.30 1.67
C ALA A 71 -3.47 4.04 3.17
N ILE A 72 -3.44 5.10 3.99
CA ILE A 72 -3.38 4.98 5.46
C ILE A 72 -4.63 4.26 5.99
N ALA A 73 -5.82 4.63 5.51
CA ALA A 73 -7.07 4.01 5.95
C ALA A 73 -7.11 2.52 5.60
N VAL A 74 -6.73 2.14 4.38
CA VAL A 74 -6.70 0.74 3.92
C VAL A 74 -5.73 -0.09 4.75
N VAL A 75 -4.52 0.40 4.99
CA VAL A 75 -3.52 -0.32 5.82
C VAL A 75 -4.02 -0.47 7.24
N ARG A 76 -4.57 0.59 7.84
CA ARG A 76 -5.09 0.55 9.21
C ARG A 76 -6.25 -0.43 9.35
N VAL A 77 -7.21 -0.39 8.42
CA VAL A 77 -8.36 -1.30 8.41
C VAL A 77 -7.90 -2.74 8.17
N GLY A 78 -7.09 -2.98 7.14
CA GLY A 78 -6.60 -4.31 6.79
C GLY A 78 -5.80 -4.97 7.91
N SER A 79 -4.84 -4.25 8.51
CA SER A 79 -4.08 -4.76 9.65
C SER A 79 -4.96 -5.01 10.88
N SER A 80 -5.96 -4.15 11.16
CA SER A 80 -6.87 -4.36 12.28
C SER A 80 -7.74 -5.61 12.12
N VAL A 81 -8.25 -5.85 10.91
CA VAL A 81 -9.05 -7.04 10.59
C VAL A 81 -8.17 -8.29 10.67
N TYR A 82 -6.96 -8.23 10.13
CA TYR A 82 -6.00 -9.33 10.22
C TYR A 82 -5.68 -9.71 11.67
N LEU A 83 -5.33 -8.74 12.53
CA LEU A 83 -5.01 -9.01 13.94
C LEU A 83 -6.22 -9.55 14.71
N ARG A 84 -7.41 -9.00 14.46
CA ARG A 84 -8.65 -9.46 15.09
C ARG A 84 -8.99 -10.90 14.72
N GLU A 85 -8.79 -11.27 13.46
CA GLU A 85 -9.15 -12.60 12.94
C GLU A 85 -8.10 -13.67 13.26
N THR A 86 -6.82 -13.29 13.32
CA THR A 86 -5.72 -14.20 13.69
C THR A 86 -5.61 -14.44 15.20
N GLY A 87 -6.22 -13.58 16.01
CA GLY A 87 -6.19 -13.70 17.48
C GLY A 87 -4.82 -13.41 18.08
N LEU A 88 -3.91 -12.79 17.33
CA LEU A 88 -2.57 -12.45 17.81
C LEU A 88 -2.66 -11.51 19.02
N LEU A 89 -1.93 -11.85 20.08
CA LEU A 89 -1.87 -11.02 21.28
C LEU A 89 -1.23 -9.66 20.97
N PRO A 90 -1.76 -8.55 21.53
CA PRO A 90 -1.27 -7.20 21.25
C PRO A 90 0.23 -7.02 21.51
N ASP A 91 0.76 -7.71 22.52
CA ASP A 91 2.16 -7.60 22.97
C ASP A 91 3.04 -8.76 22.45
N SER A 92 2.61 -9.45 21.39
CA SER A 92 3.41 -10.51 20.79
C SER A 92 4.40 -9.96 19.77
N MET A 93 5.59 -10.55 19.72
CA MET A 93 6.61 -10.25 18.69
C MET A 93 6.06 -10.36 17.26
N MET A 94 5.05 -11.22 17.06
CA MET A 94 4.36 -11.41 15.79
C MET A 94 3.46 -10.24 15.41
N THR A 95 2.76 -9.64 16.37
CA THR A 95 1.97 -8.43 16.16
C THR A 95 2.88 -7.26 15.76
N ASP A 96 4.01 -7.08 16.45
CA ASP A 96 4.98 -6.04 16.13
C ASP A 96 5.59 -6.23 14.74
N PHE A 97 5.98 -7.45 14.39
CA PHE A 97 6.51 -7.78 13.07
C PHE A 97 5.47 -7.52 11.96
N THR A 98 4.22 -7.91 12.18
CA THR A 98 3.11 -7.69 11.24
C THR A 98 2.87 -6.19 11.02
N LEU A 99 2.81 -5.40 12.10
CA LEU A 99 2.62 -3.95 12.01
C LEU A 99 3.81 -3.26 11.34
N LEU A 100 5.03 -3.71 11.63
CA LEU A 100 6.24 -3.22 11.00
C LEU A 100 6.24 -3.51 9.48
N ALA A 101 5.88 -4.72 9.08
CA ALA A 101 5.77 -5.10 7.67
C ALA A 101 4.68 -4.30 6.94
N ALA A 102 3.48 -4.17 7.51
CA ALA A 102 2.41 -3.36 6.95
C ALA A 102 2.80 -1.89 6.80
N THR A 103 3.48 -1.34 7.81
CA THR A 103 3.99 0.04 7.78
C THR A 103 5.11 0.19 6.74
N GLY A 104 5.99 -0.81 6.61
CA GLY A 104 7.02 -0.85 5.58
C GLY A 104 6.44 -0.79 4.16
N TYR A 105 5.39 -1.58 3.90
CA TYR A 105 4.69 -1.54 2.61
C TYR A 105 3.97 -0.22 2.37
N LEU A 106 3.37 0.38 3.40
CA LEU A 106 2.79 1.71 3.31
C LEU A 106 3.84 2.76 2.95
N LEU A 107 4.99 2.77 3.65
CA LEU A 107 6.10 3.68 3.38
C LEU A 107 6.63 3.50 1.96
N LEU A 108 6.80 2.26 1.51
CA LEU A 108 7.22 1.96 0.15
C LEU A 108 6.22 2.50 -0.87
N ALA A 109 4.92 2.28 -0.66
CA ALA A 109 3.87 2.81 -1.52
C ALA A 109 3.88 4.35 -1.57
N LEU A 110 4.07 5.01 -0.42
CA LEU A 110 4.17 6.46 -0.32
C LEU A 110 5.40 7.00 -1.05
N VAL A 111 6.57 6.38 -0.90
CA VAL A 111 7.80 6.79 -1.61
C VAL A 111 7.64 6.66 -3.12
N VAL A 112 7.11 5.53 -3.59
CA VAL A 112 6.83 5.32 -5.02
C VAL A 112 5.81 6.35 -5.52
N HIS A 113 4.77 6.64 -4.74
CA HIS A 113 3.75 7.61 -5.10
C HIS A 113 4.28 9.05 -5.10
N LEU A 114 5.18 9.39 -4.18
CA LEU A 114 5.84 10.69 -4.12
C LEU A 114 6.68 10.92 -5.38
N GLY A 115 7.41 9.91 -5.85
CA GLY A 115 8.13 9.99 -7.12
C GLY A 115 7.20 10.26 -8.31
N ALA A 116 6.03 9.60 -8.35
CA ALA A 116 5.02 9.85 -9.36
C ALA A 116 4.44 11.27 -9.27
N PHE A 117 4.18 11.76 -8.06
CA PHE A 117 3.69 13.12 -7.80
C PHE A 117 4.70 14.19 -8.22
N VAL A 118 5.98 14.04 -7.88
CA VAL A 118 7.05 14.96 -8.31
C VAL A 118 7.15 14.99 -9.82
N ALA A 119 7.07 13.83 -10.49
CA ALA A 119 7.08 13.78 -11.95
C ALA A 119 5.84 14.45 -12.58
N ALA A 120 4.67 14.32 -11.96
CA ALA A 120 3.45 15.02 -12.38
C ALA A 120 3.55 16.53 -12.19
N ALA A 121 4.08 16.98 -11.05
CA ALA A 121 4.30 18.39 -10.74
C ALA A 121 5.33 19.03 -11.69
N ALA A 122 6.46 18.36 -11.96
CA ALA A 122 7.47 18.83 -12.90
C ALA A 122 6.91 18.99 -14.33
N ARG A 123 6.06 18.07 -14.80
CA ARG A 123 5.38 18.21 -16.10
C ARG A 123 4.37 19.35 -16.12
N ALA A 124 3.73 19.64 -15.00
CA ALA A 124 2.78 20.74 -14.88
C ALA A 124 3.48 22.12 -14.89
N THR A 125 4.67 22.23 -14.28
CA THR A 125 5.47 23.47 -14.26
C THR A 125 6.24 23.70 -15.56
N HIS A 126 6.53 22.66 -16.34
CA HIS A 126 7.27 22.76 -17.60
C HIS A 126 6.39 23.04 -18.84
N LYS A 127 5.12 23.45 -18.67
CA LYS A 127 4.33 23.96 -19.80
C LYS A 127 4.97 25.27 -20.30
N PRO A 128 5.44 25.36 -21.56
CA PRO A 128 5.84 26.64 -22.11
C PRO A 128 4.60 27.55 -22.12
N ASN A 129 4.74 28.72 -21.50
CA ASN A 129 3.80 29.82 -21.68
C ASN A 129 3.85 30.22 -23.17
N GLY A 130 2.94 29.72 -24.00
CA GLY A 130 2.87 30.08 -25.41
C GLY A 130 1.97 29.16 -26.21
N GLY A 131 0.78 29.65 -26.54
CA GLY A 131 -0.23 29.01 -27.37
C GLY A 131 -1.54 29.78 -27.28
#